data_AF-A0A7Y6Y028-F1
#
_entry.id   AF-A0A7Y6Y028-F1
#
_cell.length_a   1.000
_cell.length_b   1.000
_cell.length_c   1.000
_cell.angle_alpha   90.00
_cell.angle_beta   90.00
_cell.angle_gamma   90.00
#
_symmetry.space_group_name_H-M   'P 1'
#
loop_
_entity.id
_entity.type
_entity.pdbx_description
1 polymer ?
#
loop_
_entity_poly.entity_id
_entity_poly.type
_entity_poly.pdbx_seq_one_letter_code
_entity_poly.pdbx_strand_id
1 'polypeptide(L)'
;ILVCDLEDEYGSAGACIADWPNEDFIGLLDLLKTRGSRLGGMTGQYFLRFLGRDGWALSRDVVAALIREGVVDKAPTGKGAMKAVQAAFNEWAAESGRPFAHISRTLALGIDA
;
A
#
# COMPACT_ATOMS: atom_id res chain seq x y z
N ILE A 1 7.63 -13.69 17.33
CA ILE A 1 6.23 -13.34 16.92
C ILE A 1 6.36 -11.95 16.34
N LEU A 2 5.83 -11.66 15.14
CA LEU A 2 6.10 -10.42 14.41
C LEU A 2 6.20 -9.16 15.29
N VAL A 3 5.25 -8.96 16.21
CA VAL A 3 5.24 -7.79 17.11
C VAL A 3 6.50 -7.73 17.98
N CYS A 4 6.88 -8.80 18.66
CA CYS A 4 8.09 -8.85 19.48
C CYS A 4 9.35 -8.67 18.62
N ASP A 5 9.39 -9.32 17.46
CA ASP A 5 10.56 -9.27 16.56
C ASP A 5 10.78 -7.83 16.04
N LEU A 6 9.70 -7.08 15.79
CA LEU A 6 9.78 -5.66 15.41
C LEU A 6 10.09 -4.73 16.59
N GLU A 7 9.65 -5.07 17.80
CA GLU A 7 10.02 -4.32 19.00
C GLU A 7 11.52 -4.43 19.28
N ASP A 8 12.10 -5.62 19.15
CA ASP A 8 13.54 -5.83 19.35
C ASP A 8 14.40 -5.06 18.31
N GLU A 9 13.93 -4.96 17.06
CA GLU A 9 14.69 -4.33 15.96
C GLU A 9 14.50 -2.81 15.87
N TYR A 10 13.29 -2.31 16.13
CA TYR A 10 12.92 -0.91 15.91
C TYR A 10 12.57 -0.18 17.22
N GLY A 11 12.68 -0.85 18.37
CA GLY A 11 12.28 -0.35 19.69
C GLY A 11 10.76 -0.32 19.91
N SER A 12 9.96 -0.40 18.85
CA SER A 12 8.51 -0.51 18.90
C SER A 12 7.95 -0.96 17.55
N ALA A 13 7.09 -1.99 17.57
CA ALA A 13 6.36 -2.42 16.37
C ALA A 13 5.45 -1.31 15.80
N GLY A 14 4.88 -0.47 16.68
CA GLY A 14 4.08 0.68 16.27
C GLY A 14 4.92 1.76 15.59
N ALA A 15 6.09 2.08 16.15
CA ALA A 15 7.02 3.04 15.56
C ALA A 15 7.52 2.55 14.19
N CYS A 16 7.87 1.26 14.07
CA CYS A 16 8.25 0.65 12.79
C CYS A 16 7.21 0.91 11.68
N ILE A 17 5.92 0.77 11.99
CA ILE A 17 4.84 0.99 11.00
C ILE A 17 4.61 2.48 10.75
N ALA A 18 4.60 3.29 11.81
CA ALA A 18 4.29 4.72 11.73
C ALA A 18 5.38 5.51 10.98
N ASP A 19 6.65 5.21 11.27
CA ASP A 19 7.81 5.93 10.73
C ASP A 19 8.27 5.39 9.38
N TRP A 20 7.67 4.30 8.89
CA TRP A 20 8.00 3.75 7.57
C TRP A 20 7.76 4.83 6.49
N PRO A 21 8.67 5.04 5.54
CA PRO A 21 8.48 6.03 4.48
C PRO A 21 7.24 5.75 3.61
N ASN A 22 6.44 6.76 3.30
CA ASN A 22 5.29 6.60 2.41
C ASN A 22 5.73 6.11 1.02
N GLU A 23 6.83 6.65 0.53
CA GLU A 23 7.39 6.37 -0.79
C GLU A 23 7.86 4.91 -0.94
N ASP A 24 8.00 4.18 0.18
CA ASP A 24 8.31 2.76 0.26
C ASP A 24 7.21 1.94 0.96
N PHE A 25 5.94 2.30 0.75
CA PHE A 25 4.80 1.53 1.25
C PHE A 25 4.83 0.06 0.80
N ILE A 26 5.31 -0.22 -0.42
CA ILE A 26 5.52 -1.60 -0.89
C ILE A 26 6.58 -2.37 -0.08
N GLY A 27 7.59 -1.71 0.48
CA GLY A 27 8.57 -2.31 1.38
C GLY A 27 7.93 -2.74 2.69
N LEU A 28 7.05 -1.90 3.26
CA LEU A 28 6.27 -2.24 4.44
C LEU A 28 5.36 -3.45 4.19
N LEU A 29 4.69 -3.50 3.03
CA LEU A 29 3.89 -4.65 2.64
C LEU A 29 4.72 -5.93 2.49
N ASP A 30 5.95 -5.84 1.97
CA ASP A 30 6.85 -6.99 1.83
C ASP A 30 7.34 -7.48 3.19
N LEU A 31 7.64 -6.58 4.13
CA LEU A 31 7.96 -6.92 5.51
C LEU A 31 6.81 -7.71 6.16
N LEU A 32 5.58 -7.19 6.06
CA LEU A 32 4.40 -7.84 6.63
C LEU A 32 4.12 -9.19 5.98
N LYS A 33 4.28 -9.29 4.66
CA LYS A 33 4.12 -10.55 3.91
C LYS A 33 5.15 -11.60 4.32
N THR A 34 6.40 -11.18 4.52
CA THR A 34 7.52 -12.09 4.76
C THR A 34 7.56 -12.59 6.20
N ARG A 35 7.26 -11.71 7.15
CA ARG A 35 7.41 -12.00 8.59
C ARG A 35 6.08 -12.24 9.31
N GLY A 36 4.98 -11.75 8.75
CA GLY A 36 3.65 -11.89 9.32
C GLY A 36 2.93 -13.17 8.90
N SER A 37 2.20 -13.78 9.82
CA SER A 37 1.26 -14.85 9.48
C SER A 37 -0.03 -14.26 8.92
N ARG A 38 -0.41 -14.66 7.70
CA ARG A 38 -1.62 -14.20 6.98
C ARG A 38 -1.69 -12.69 6.68
N LEU A 39 -0.56 -11.98 6.70
CA LEU A 39 -0.48 -10.54 6.38
C LEU A 39 -0.01 -10.25 4.93
N GLY A 40 -0.02 -11.26 4.06
CA GLY A 40 0.31 -11.09 2.64
C GLY A 40 -0.83 -10.51 1.81
N GLY A 41 -0.48 -9.92 0.66
CA GLY A 41 -1.44 -9.44 -0.34
C GLY A 41 -2.37 -8.35 0.21
N MET A 42 -3.66 -8.44 -0.13
CA MET A 42 -4.69 -7.49 0.29
C MET A 42 -4.87 -7.41 1.80
N THR A 43 -4.61 -8.50 2.54
CA THR A 43 -4.78 -8.50 3.99
C THR A 43 -3.85 -7.51 4.67
N GLY A 44 -2.58 -7.46 4.26
CA GLY A 44 -1.62 -6.48 4.78
C GLY A 44 -2.02 -5.03 4.46
N GLN A 45 -2.53 -4.79 3.25
CA GLN A 45 -3.00 -3.46 2.83
C GLN A 45 -4.18 -2.98 3.69
N TYR A 46 -5.18 -3.83 3.90
CA TYR A 46 -6.33 -3.49 4.75
C TYR A 46 -5.95 -3.36 6.22
N PHE A 47 -5.08 -4.24 6.73
CA PHE A 47 -4.57 -4.16 8.09
C PHE A 47 -3.95 -2.79 8.37
N LEU A 48 -3.04 -2.32 7.51
CA LEU A 48 -2.42 -1.00 7.65
C LEU A 48 -3.45 0.14 7.59
N ARG A 49 -4.41 0.04 6.66
CA ARG A 49 -5.48 1.04 6.54
C ARG A 49 -6.36 1.11 7.79
N PHE A 50 -6.67 -0.02 8.41
CA PHE A 50 -7.44 -0.05 9.67
C PHE A 50 -6.64 0.43 10.87
N LEU A 51 -5.31 0.28 10.86
CA LEU A 51 -4.42 0.91 11.84
C LEU A 51 -4.26 2.42 11.64
N GLY A 52 -4.80 2.99 10.57
CA GLY A 52 -4.64 4.41 10.24
C GLY A 52 -3.30 4.74 9.57
N ARG A 53 -2.52 3.73 9.18
CA ARG A 53 -1.33 3.95 8.36
C ARG A 53 -1.75 4.31 6.94
N ASP A 54 -1.24 5.43 6.43
CA ASP A 54 -1.55 5.84 5.06
C ASP A 54 -1.06 4.80 4.04
N GLY A 55 -1.83 4.58 2.98
CA GLY A 55 -1.59 3.51 2.03
C GLY A 55 -2.75 3.28 1.08
N TRP A 56 -2.46 2.60 -0.03
CA TRP A 56 -3.45 2.18 -1.01
C TRP A 56 -3.85 0.72 -0.83
N ALA A 57 -5.02 0.34 -1.36
CA ALA A 57 -5.49 -1.04 -1.40
C ALA A 57 -5.91 -1.40 -2.83
N LEU A 58 -5.42 -2.53 -3.35
CA LEU A 58 -5.68 -3.01 -4.70
C LEU A 58 -7.03 -3.72 -4.80
N SER A 59 -8.11 -3.02 -4.42
CA SER A 59 -9.47 -3.49 -4.68
C SER A 59 -9.71 -3.61 -6.18
N ARG A 60 -10.78 -4.32 -6.56
CA ARG A 60 -11.17 -4.48 -7.97
C ARG A 60 -11.23 -3.14 -8.72
N ASP A 61 -11.88 -2.15 -8.12
CA ASP A 61 -12.10 -0.86 -8.77
C ASP A 61 -10.83 -0.01 -8.78
N VAL A 62 -9.97 -0.11 -7.76
CA VAL A 62 -8.64 0.53 -7.80
C VAL A 62 -7.78 -0.09 -8.90
N VAL A 63 -7.80 -1.41 -9.06
CA VAL A 63 -7.08 -2.08 -10.14
C VAL A 63 -7.63 -1.64 -11.51
N ALA A 64 -8.95 -1.56 -11.68
CA ALA A 64 -9.55 -1.08 -12.92
C ALA A 64 -9.15 0.38 -13.23
N ALA A 65 -9.12 1.25 -12.23
CA ALA A 65 -8.63 2.62 -12.37
C ALA A 65 -7.15 2.66 -12.75
N LEU A 66 -6.30 1.89 -12.07
CA LEU A 66 -4.87 1.82 -12.40
C LEU A 66 -4.62 1.33 -13.85
N ILE A 67 -5.48 0.44 -14.36
CA ILE A 67 -5.45 0.02 -15.77
C ILE A 67 -5.89 1.15 -16.69
N ARG A 68 -7.00 1.85 -16.36
CA ARG A 68 -7.48 3.00 -17.13
C ARG A 68 -6.44 4.12 -17.22
N GLU A 69 -5.75 4.42 -16.12
CA GLU A 69 -4.68 5.42 -16.06
C GLU A 69 -3.36 4.94 -16.70
N GLY A 70 -3.29 3.71 -17.21
CA GLY A 70 -2.10 3.17 -17.86
C GLY A 70 -0.94 2.85 -16.93
N VAL A 71 -1.18 2.74 -15.62
CA VAL A 71 -0.14 2.41 -14.62
C VAL A 71 0.26 0.93 -14.69
N VAL A 72 -0.72 0.05 -14.95
CA VAL A 72 -0.53 -1.39 -15.11
C VAL A 72 -1.47 -1.95 -16.18
N ASP A 73 -1.07 -3.01 -16.88
CA ASP A 73 -1.94 -3.61 -17.91
C ASP A 73 -2.96 -4.62 -17.35
N LYS A 74 -2.75 -5.06 -16.10
CA LYS A 74 -3.57 -6.06 -15.40
C LYS A 74 -3.35 -5.96 -13.89
N ALA A 75 -4.10 -6.77 -13.14
CA ALA A 75 -3.94 -6.88 -11.69
C ALA A 75 -2.45 -7.05 -11.28
N PRO A 76 -1.91 -6.13 -10.46
CA PRO A 76 -0.49 -6.11 -10.13
C PRO A 76 -0.15 -7.23 -9.15
N THR A 77 0.64 -8.20 -9.60
CA THR A 77 1.07 -9.36 -8.79
C THR A 77 2.59 -9.50 -8.66
N GLY A 78 3.35 -8.89 -9.59
CA GLY A 78 4.81 -8.95 -9.61
C GLY A 78 5.48 -7.70 -9.03
N LYS A 79 6.77 -7.81 -8.68
CA LYS A 79 7.57 -6.70 -8.13
C LYS A 79 7.58 -5.47 -9.04
N GLY A 80 7.70 -5.66 -10.35
CA GLY A 80 7.70 -4.55 -11.33
C GLY A 80 6.38 -3.77 -11.32
N ALA A 81 5.25 -4.47 -11.34
CA ALA A 81 3.93 -3.84 -11.30
C ALA A 81 3.68 -3.13 -9.95
N MET A 82 4.11 -3.71 -8.83
CA MET A 82 4.00 -3.06 -7.52
C MET A 82 4.84 -1.78 -7.43
N LYS A 83 6.02 -1.76 -8.05
CA LYS A 83 6.84 -0.53 -8.16
C LYS A 83 6.17 0.53 -9.02
N ALA A 84 5.54 0.16 -10.13
CA ALA A 84 4.79 1.10 -10.97
C ALA A 84 3.63 1.72 -10.20
N VAL A 85 2.88 0.91 -9.44
CA VAL A 85 1.81 1.41 -8.56
C VAL A 85 2.37 2.37 -7.51
N GLN A 86 3.45 2.01 -6.80
CA GLN A 86 4.08 2.90 -5.83
C GLN A 86 4.49 4.24 -6.46
N ALA A 87 5.13 4.20 -7.63
CA ALA A 87 5.58 5.39 -8.33
C ALA A 87 4.40 6.32 -8.70
N ALA A 88 3.32 5.76 -9.25
CA ALA A 88 2.11 6.53 -9.58
C ALA A 88 1.49 7.18 -8.35
N PHE A 89 1.37 6.44 -7.23
CA PHE A 89 0.85 7.01 -5.99
C PHE A 89 1.76 8.10 -5.40
N ASN A 90 3.08 7.94 -5.49
CA ASN A 90 4.04 8.96 -5.07
C ASN A 90 3.86 10.24 -5.90
N GLU A 91 3.78 10.11 -7.22
CA GLU A 91 3.57 11.22 -8.15
C GLU A 91 2.26 11.95 -7.86
N TRP A 92 1.14 11.23 -7.81
CA TRP A 92 -0.16 11.83 -7.52
C TRP A 92 -0.25 12.47 -6.13
N ALA A 93 0.43 11.92 -5.12
CA ALA A 93 0.49 12.53 -3.80
C ALA A 93 1.30 13.83 -3.83
N ALA A 94 2.42 13.86 -4.55
CA ALA A 94 3.23 15.08 -4.72
C ALA A 94 2.45 16.17 -5.46
N GLU A 95 1.71 15.82 -6.52
CA GLU A 95 0.91 16.77 -7.31
C GLU A 95 -0.31 17.30 -6.54
N SER A 96 -1.04 16.41 -5.87
CA SER A 96 -2.33 16.76 -5.25
C SER A 96 -2.22 17.19 -3.79
N GLY A 97 -1.10 16.91 -3.12
CA GLY A 97 -0.95 17.07 -1.67
C GLY A 97 -1.87 16.15 -0.86
N ARG A 98 -2.42 15.08 -1.45
CA ARG A 98 -3.35 14.16 -0.79
C ARG A 98 -2.66 12.87 -0.34
N PRO A 99 -3.11 12.26 0.76
CA PRO A 99 -2.61 10.97 1.22
C PRO A 99 -3.03 9.84 0.27
N PHE A 100 -2.28 8.74 0.25
CA PHE A 100 -2.52 7.60 -0.64
C PHE A 100 -3.90 6.99 -0.43
N ALA A 101 -4.37 6.90 0.82
CA ALA A 101 -5.69 6.36 1.12
C ALA A 101 -6.81 7.20 0.48
N HIS A 102 -6.62 8.52 0.37
CA HIS A 102 -7.54 9.43 -0.31
C HIS A 102 -7.48 9.19 -1.82
N ILE A 103 -6.29 9.20 -2.42
CA ILE A 103 -6.10 8.97 -3.86
C ILE A 103 -6.69 7.61 -4.27
N SER A 104 -6.43 6.57 -3.48
CA SER A 104 -6.96 5.23 -3.66
C SER A 104 -8.49 5.22 -3.66
N ARG A 105 -9.12 6.01 -2.79
CA ARG A 105 -10.59 6.14 -2.75
C ARG A 105 -11.13 6.92 -3.94
N THR A 106 -10.46 8.00 -4.35
CA THR A 106 -10.82 8.78 -5.54
C THR A 106 -10.77 7.92 -6.80
N LEU A 107 -9.72 7.12 -6.98
CA LEU A 107 -9.58 6.17 -8.09
C LEU A 107 -10.74 5.16 -8.09
N ALA A 108 -11.03 4.54 -6.95
CA ALA A 108 -12.11 3.56 -6.83
C ALA A 108 -13.49 4.14 -7.18
N LEU A 109 -13.78 5.36 -6.71
CA LEU A 109 -15.06 6.05 -6.98
C LEU A 109 -15.17 6.59 -8.42
N GLY A 110 -14.07 6.60 -9.17
CA GLY A 110 -14.05 7.01 -10.57
C GLY A 110 -14.33 5.88 -11.56
N ILE A 111 -14.63 4.67 -11.10
CA ILE A 111 -14.97 3.52 -11.94
C ILE A 111 -16.48 3.26 -11.84
N ASP A 112 -17.15 3.23 -12.98
CA ASP A 112 -18.57 2.88 -13.07
C ASP A 112 -18.77 1.39 -12.80
N ALA A 113 -19.84 1.06 -12.07
CA ALA A 113 -20.19 -0.29 -11.62
C ALA A 113 -20.83 -1.16 -12.70
#